data_AF-A0A7S0WFT7-F1
#
_entry.id   AF-A0A7S0WFT7-F1
#
_cell.length_a   1.000
_cell.length_b   1.000
_cell.length_c   1.000
_cell.angle_alpha   90.00
_cell.angle_beta   90.00
_cell.angle_gamma   90.00
#
_symmetry.space_group_name_H-M   'P 1'
#
loop_
_entity.id
_entity.type
_entity.pdbx_description
1 polymer ?
#
loop_
_entity_poly.entity_id
_entity_poly.type
_entity_poly.pdbx_seq_one_letter_code
_entity_poly.pdbx_strand_id
1 'polypeptide(L)'
;ELGATNRAQLDCWFNMGLPPNSKAVLKALCYAGPGGHTMRQILDTIVDKGFVPGWDTKSTGVRPALNHKKLVGAVVHVGGNKYALVAFPDVREQPKPKKVKAEPGASTAGSGGEEPGDA
;
A
#
# COMPACT_ATOMS: atom_id res chain seq x y z
N GLU A 1 -13.17 -14.49 -3.61
CA GLU A 1 -14.05 -13.79 -4.57
C GLU A 1 -14.37 -12.40 -4.03
N LEU A 2 -14.32 -11.36 -4.86
CA LEU A 2 -14.71 -10.00 -4.45
C LEU A 2 -16.24 -9.93 -4.40
N GLY A 3 -16.83 -9.72 -3.22
CA GLY A 3 -18.28 -9.56 -3.07
C GLY A 3 -18.84 -8.39 -3.89
N ALA A 4 -20.13 -8.42 -4.21
CA ALA A 4 -20.81 -7.43 -5.06
C ALA A 4 -20.60 -5.97 -4.60
N THR A 5 -20.61 -5.72 -3.29
CA THR A 5 -20.35 -4.40 -2.68
C THR A 5 -18.94 -3.88 -3.00
N ASN A 6 -17.95 -4.78 -3.06
CA ASN A 6 -16.56 -4.41 -3.32
C ASN A 6 -16.35 -4.10 -4.79
N ARG A 7 -17.12 -4.75 -5.68
CA ARG A 7 -17.07 -4.48 -7.13
C ARG A 7 -17.61 -3.09 -7.46
N ALA A 8 -18.73 -2.69 -6.85
CA ALA A 8 -19.30 -1.35 -7.02
C ALA A 8 -18.34 -0.24 -6.52
N GLN A 9 -17.64 -0.47 -5.39
CA GLN A 9 -16.61 0.45 -4.90
C GLN A 9 -15.43 0.58 -5.87
N LEU A 10 -14.94 -0.55 -6.40
CA LEU A 10 -13.87 -0.56 -7.40
C LEU A 10 -14.30 0.18 -8.67
N ASP A 11 -15.51 -0.07 -9.18
CA ASP A 11 -16.07 0.62 -10.35
C ASP A 11 -16.16 2.13 -10.12
N CYS A 12 -16.60 2.57 -8.92
CA CYS A 12 -16.60 3.98 -8.55
C CYS A 12 -15.19 4.58 -8.64
N TRP A 13 -14.18 3.88 -8.12
CA TRP A 13 -12.79 4.33 -8.19
C TRP A 13 -12.24 4.37 -9.63
N PHE A 14 -12.56 3.38 -10.46
CA PHE A 14 -12.15 3.37 -11.87
C PHE A 14 -12.83 4.46 -12.72
N ASN A 15 -14.06 4.85 -12.35
CA ASN A 15 -14.83 5.89 -13.05
C ASN A 15 -14.56 7.32 -12.55
N MET A 16 -13.82 7.49 -11.43
CA MET A 16 -13.48 8.80 -10.87
C MET A 16 -12.49 9.67 -11.69
N GLY A 17 -12.18 9.29 -12.94
CA GLY A 17 -11.23 10.02 -13.78
C GLY A 17 -9.80 9.96 -13.24
N LEU A 18 -9.36 8.80 -12.78
CA LEU A 18 -7.98 8.57 -12.35
C LEU A 18 -7.01 8.61 -13.54
N PRO A 19 -5.79 9.16 -13.36
CA PRO A 19 -4.76 9.07 -14.38
C PRO A 19 -4.40 7.60 -14.65
N PRO A 20 -3.86 7.28 -15.85
CA PRO A 20 -3.57 5.91 -16.26
C PRO A 20 -2.70 5.16 -15.24
N ASN A 21 -1.73 5.84 -14.64
CA ASN A 21 -0.82 5.27 -13.65
C ASN A 21 -1.54 4.86 -12.36
N SER A 22 -2.44 5.72 -11.87
CA SER A 22 -3.28 5.42 -10.70
C SER A 22 -4.25 4.27 -10.95
N LYS A 23 -4.83 4.18 -12.16
CA LYS A 23 -5.69 3.05 -12.55
C LYS A 23 -4.90 1.74 -12.58
N ALA A 24 -3.68 1.75 -13.11
CA ALA A 24 -2.84 0.57 -13.16
C ALA A 24 -2.37 0.10 -11.77
N VAL A 25 -2.07 1.02 -10.85
CA VAL A 25 -1.82 0.68 -9.44
C VAL A 25 -3.06 0.02 -8.80
N LEU A 26 -4.25 0.57 -9.03
CA LEU A 26 -5.50 -0.03 -8.57
C LEU A 26 -5.67 -1.45 -9.11
N LYS A 27 -5.48 -1.65 -10.41
CA LYS A 27 -5.55 -2.99 -11.03
C LYS A 27 -4.55 -3.94 -10.40
N ALA A 28 -3.29 -3.53 -10.24
CA ALA A 28 -2.25 -4.34 -9.62
C ALA A 28 -2.62 -4.76 -8.18
N LEU A 29 -3.21 -3.86 -7.41
CA LEU A 29 -3.70 -4.18 -6.06
C LEU A 29 -4.93 -5.09 -6.05
N CYS A 30 -5.78 -5.04 -7.07
CA CYS A 30 -6.86 -6.02 -7.25
C CYS A 30 -6.29 -7.44 -7.44
N TYR A 31 -5.17 -7.59 -8.17
CA TYR A 31 -4.48 -8.87 -8.33
C TYR A 31 -3.76 -9.32 -7.04
N ALA A 32 -3.23 -8.38 -6.26
CA ALA A 32 -2.57 -8.66 -4.98
C ALA A 32 -3.53 -9.25 -3.92
N GLY A 33 -4.81 -8.88 -3.99
CA GLY A 33 -5.80 -9.33 -3.01
C GLY A 33 -5.61 -8.71 -1.61
N PRO A 34 -6.19 -9.32 -0.56
CA PRO A 34 -6.18 -8.77 0.80
C PRO A 34 -4.78 -8.76 1.46
N GLY A 35 -3.86 -9.62 1.01
CA GLY A 35 -2.49 -9.66 1.54
C GLY A 35 -1.63 -8.46 1.14
N GLY A 36 -2.06 -7.72 0.12
CA GLY A 36 -1.39 -6.53 -0.39
C GLY A 36 -0.03 -6.81 -1.04
N HIS A 37 0.45 -5.86 -1.82
CA HIS A 37 1.75 -5.91 -2.48
C HIS A 37 2.64 -4.75 -2.03
N THR A 38 3.95 -4.98 -1.99
CA THR A 38 4.93 -3.89 -1.84
C THR A 38 4.95 -3.00 -3.08
N MET A 39 5.49 -1.78 -2.99
CA MET A 39 5.63 -0.91 -4.16
C MET A 39 6.37 -1.58 -5.33
N ARG A 40 7.38 -2.40 -5.03
CA ARG A 40 8.13 -3.16 -6.05
C ARG A 40 7.24 -4.20 -6.72
N GLN A 41 6.53 -5.02 -5.95
CA GLN A 41 5.61 -6.02 -6.49
C GLN A 41 4.45 -5.40 -7.28
N ILE A 42 3.95 -4.24 -6.86
CA ILE A 42 2.96 -3.47 -7.62
C ILE A 42 3.55 -3.10 -8.99
N LEU A 43 4.76 -2.57 -9.01
CA LEU A 43 5.45 -2.19 -10.25
C LEU A 43 5.67 -3.41 -11.16
N ASP A 44 6.19 -4.51 -10.61
CA ASP A 44 6.40 -5.75 -11.35
C ASP A 44 5.10 -6.27 -11.93
N THR A 45 3.99 -6.21 -11.18
CA THR A 45 2.66 -6.62 -11.66
C THR A 45 2.17 -5.73 -12.80
N ILE A 46 2.39 -4.42 -12.71
CA ILE A 46 1.98 -3.46 -13.76
C ILE A 46 2.75 -3.72 -15.06
N VAL A 47 4.06 -3.97 -14.95
CA VAL A 47 4.95 -4.25 -16.08
C VAL A 47 4.65 -5.62 -16.69
N ASP A 48 4.54 -6.67 -15.85
CA ASP A 48 4.20 -8.04 -16.26
C ASP A 48 2.87 -8.09 -17.01
N LYS A 49 1.86 -7.37 -16.53
CA LYS A 49 0.54 -7.31 -17.15
C LYS A 49 0.40 -6.25 -18.23
N GLY A 50 1.41 -5.41 -18.45
CA GLY A 50 1.39 -4.35 -19.46
C GLY A 50 0.24 -3.35 -19.29
N PHE A 51 -0.16 -3.00 -18.05
CA PHE A 51 -1.34 -2.13 -17.83
C PHE A 51 -1.16 -0.70 -18.37
N VAL A 52 0.09 -0.25 -18.50
CA VAL A 52 0.42 1.03 -19.15
C VAL A 52 1.57 0.77 -20.13
N PRO A 53 1.35 0.96 -21.44
CA PRO A 53 2.42 0.81 -22.42
C PRO A 53 3.47 1.90 -22.22
N GLY A 54 4.74 1.49 -22.13
CA GLY A 54 5.86 2.42 -21.96
C GLY A 54 5.96 3.06 -20.57
N TRP A 55 5.43 2.41 -19.52
CA TRP A 55 5.61 2.91 -18.15
C TRP A 55 7.10 3.08 -17.83
N ASP A 56 7.54 4.33 -17.72
CA ASP A 56 8.88 4.65 -17.27
C ASP A 56 8.96 4.60 -15.74
N THR A 57 9.63 3.57 -15.24
CA THR A 57 9.75 3.28 -13.80
C THR A 57 10.62 4.30 -13.07
N LYS A 58 11.40 5.10 -13.81
CA LYS A 58 12.29 6.14 -13.29
C LYS A 58 11.58 7.48 -13.13
N SER A 59 10.66 7.82 -14.02
CA SER A 59 9.99 9.14 -14.09
C SER A 59 8.61 9.14 -13.42
N THR A 60 7.91 8.00 -13.42
CA THR A 60 6.57 7.88 -12.84
C THR A 60 6.53 6.78 -11.80
N GLY A 61 6.88 7.13 -10.57
CA GLY A 61 6.87 6.18 -9.45
C GLY A 61 5.46 5.70 -9.09
N VAL A 62 5.38 4.49 -8.53
CA VAL A 62 4.14 3.96 -7.90
C VAL A 62 3.67 4.89 -6.77
N ARG A 63 4.59 5.59 -6.11
CA ARG A 63 4.36 6.45 -4.95
C ARG A 63 3.47 7.67 -5.23
N PRO A 64 3.72 8.52 -6.26
CA PRO A 64 2.79 9.59 -6.62
C PRO A 64 1.42 9.06 -7.10
N ALA A 65 1.39 7.89 -7.77
CA ALA A 65 0.14 7.26 -8.17
C ALA A 65 -0.70 6.77 -6.97
N LEU A 66 -0.05 6.20 -5.95
CA LEU A 66 -0.67 5.81 -4.67
C LEU A 66 -1.15 7.01 -3.84
N ASN A 67 -0.40 8.11 -3.84
CA ASN A 67 -0.74 9.33 -3.11
C ASN A 67 -1.70 10.26 -3.87
N HIS A 68 -2.28 9.80 -4.98
CA HIS A 68 -3.23 10.59 -5.74
C HIS A 68 -4.47 10.89 -4.87
N LYS A 69 -4.91 12.15 -4.82
CA LYS A 69 -5.97 12.62 -3.89
C LYS A 69 -7.25 11.77 -3.93
N LYS A 70 -7.61 11.25 -5.11
CA LYS A 70 -8.79 10.38 -5.32
C LYS A 70 -8.59 8.91 -4.91
N LEU A 71 -7.34 8.50 -4.65
CA LEU A 71 -6.96 7.18 -4.15
C LEU A 71 -6.65 7.18 -2.64
N VAL A 72 -6.43 8.35 -2.05
CA VAL A 72 -6.29 8.52 -0.61
C VAL A 72 -7.60 8.08 0.05
N GLY A 73 -7.59 6.92 0.72
CA GLY A 73 -8.77 6.28 1.30
C GLY A 73 -9.22 4.99 0.60
N ALA A 74 -8.80 4.76 -0.65
CA ALA A 74 -9.03 3.49 -1.36
C ALA A 74 -7.94 2.45 -1.06
N VAL A 75 -6.72 2.91 -0.80
CA VAL A 75 -5.55 2.08 -0.51
C VAL A 75 -5.09 2.31 0.92
N VAL A 76 -4.86 1.22 1.64
CA VAL A 76 -4.35 1.22 3.01
C VAL A 76 -3.04 0.45 3.12
N HIS A 77 -2.27 0.76 4.17
CA HIS A 77 -1.07 0.01 4.50
C HIS A 77 -1.44 -1.19 5.37
N VAL A 78 -0.94 -2.38 5.02
CA VAL A 78 -1.25 -3.64 5.74
C VAL A 78 -0.03 -4.22 6.45
N GLY A 79 0.99 -3.37 6.71
CA GLY A 79 2.25 -3.78 7.33
C GLY A 79 3.31 -4.26 6.32
N GLY A 80 4.57 -4.35 6.76
CA GLY A 80 5.66 -4.87 5.94
C GLY A 80 5.91 -4.13 4.61
N ASN A 81 5.65 -2.82 4.56
CA ASN A 81 5.71 -2.00 3.33
C ASN A 81 4.73 -2.43 2.22
N LYS A 82 3.68 -3.18 2.55
CA LYS A 82 2.63 -3.62 1.63
C LYS A 82 1.42 -2.69 1.65
N TYR A 83 0.79 -2.59 0.51
CA TYR A 83 -0.41 -1.79 0.26
C TYR A 83 -1.50 -2.73 -0.24
N ALA A 84 -2.74 -2.53 0.24
CA ALA A 84 -3.91 -3.30 -0.18
C ALA A 84 -5.10 -2.36 -0.38
N LEU A 85 -6.13 -2.83 -1.08
CA LEU A 85 -7.37 -2.07 -1.26
C LEU A 85 -8.29 -2.26 -0.07
N VAL A 86 -8.86 -1.17 0.43
CA VAL A 86 -9.85 -1.22 1.52
C VAL A 86 -11.14 -1.92 1.10
N ALA A 87 -11.37 -2.07 -0.22
CA ALA A 87 -12.48 -2.83 -0.76
C ALA A 87 -12.36 -4.35 -0.49
N PHE A 88 -11.27 -4.86 0.07
CA PHE A 88 -11.21 -6.26 0.50
C PHE A 88 -11.67 -6.38 1.97
N PRO A 89 -12.58 -7.32 2.30
CA PRO A 89 -13.18 -7.41 3.62
C PRO A 89 -12.19 -7.82 4.72
N ASP A 90 -11.14 -8.57 4.36
CA ASP A 90 -10.08 -9.02 5.27
C ASP A 90 -8.94 -8.01 5.43
N VAL A 91 -9.00 -6.86 4.74
CA VAL A 91 -7.97 -5.83 4.85
C VAL A 91 -8.18 -5.01 6.12
N ARG A 92 -7.27 -5.19 7.07
CA ARG A 92 -7.17 -4.34 8.25
C ARG A 92 -6.03 -3.35 8.04
N GLU A 93 -6.35 -2.06 8.10
CA GLU A 93 -5.33 -1.02 8.10
C GLU A 93 -4.40 -1.24 9.29
N GLN A 94 -3.13 -1.47 8.99
CA GLN A 94 -2.07 -1.44 9.99
C GLN A 94 -1.58 0.00 10.11
N PRO A 95 -1.35 0.51 11.33
CA PRO A 95 -0.77 1.82 11.50
C PRO A 95 0.52 1.89 10.69
N LYS A 96 0.58 2.86 9.76
CA LYS A 96 1.79 3.11 8.96
C LYS A 96 2.96 3.17 9.94
N PRO A 97 4.10 2.53 9.65
CA PRO A 97 5.28 2.67 10.50
C PRO A 97 5.52 4.17 10.65
N LYS A 98 5.33 4.68 11.88
CA LYS A 98 5.66 6.06 12.20
C LYS A 98 7.09 6.21 11.73
N LYS A 99 7.35 7.10 10.77
CA LYS A 99 8.71 7.55 10.54
C LYS A 99 9.14 8.10 11.89
N VAL A 100 9.96 7.34 12.60
CA VAL A 100 10.66 7.85 13.77
C VAL A 100 11.55 8.93 13.19
N LYS A 101 11.05 10.16 13.23
CA LYS A 101 11.90 11.33 13.10
C LYS A 101 12.87 11.13 14.25
N ALA A 102 14.11 10.76 13.96
CA ALA A 102 15.17 10.85 14.94
C ALA A 102 15.29 12.35 15.26
N GLU A 103 14.50 12.80 16.23
CA GLU A 103 14.75 14.08 16.87
C GLU A 103 16.00 13.85 17.72
N PRO A 104 17.07 14.65 17.54
CA PRO A 104 18.20 14.59 18.44
C PRO A 104 17.75 15.24 19.75
N GLY A 105 17.26 14.44 20.70
CA GLY A 105 16.97 14.92 22.03
C GLY A 105 16.01 14.08 22.86
N ALA A 106 16.43 13.80 24.09
CA ALA A 106 15.66 13.40 25.26
C ALA A 106 15.22 11.92 25.39
N SER A 107 16.16 11.15 25.97
CA SER A 107 16.06 10.46 27.27
C SER A 107 14.78 9.72 27.71
N THR A 108 15.04 8.50 28.24
CA THR A 108 14.39 7.84 29.39
C THR A 108 12.98 7.27 29.18
N ALA A 109 12.57 6.11 29.72
CA ALA A 109 13.20 4.99 30.42
C ALA A 109 12.15 3.86 30.56
N GLY A 110 12.62 2.64 30.82
CA GLY A 110 11.91 1.56 31.56
C GLY A 110 10.85 0.77 30.78
N SER A 111 10.68 -0.53 30.93
CA SER A 111 11.23 -1.59 31.81
C SER A 111 10.99 -2.91 31.04
N GLY A 112 11.86 -3.91 31.03
CA GLY A 112 12.21 -4.77 32.16
C GLY A 112 11.91 -6.21 31.74
N GLY A 113 12.90 -7.09 31.82
CA GLY A 113 12.81 -8.47 31.38
C GLY A 113 14.18 -9.14 31.31
N GLU A 114 14.83 -9.20 32.48
CA GLU A 114 15.75 -10.25 32.94
C GLU A 114 16.30 -11.26 31.90
N GLU A 115 17.60 -11.17 31.61
CA GLU A 115 18.37 -12.37 31.24
C GLU A 115 19.04 -12.92 32.51
N PRO A 116 18.93 -14.23 32.80
CA PRO A 116 19.65 -14.84 33.91
C PRO A 116 21.14 -14.94 33.57
N GLY A 117 21.99 -14.39 34.44
CA GLY A 117 23.43 -14.56 34.36
C GLY A 117 23.89 -15.93 34.85
N ASP A 118 24.95 -16.44 34.23
CA ASP A 118 25.82 -17.48 34.76
C ASP A 118 27.26 -17.18 34.29
N ALA A 119 28.08 -16.65 35.21
CA ALA A 119 29.55 -16.68 35.25
C ALA A 119 30.07 -16.01 36.53
#